data_AF-A0A7X3JY87-F1
#
_entry.id   AF-A0A7X3JY87-F1
#
_cell.length_a   1.000
_cell.length_b   1.000
_cell.length_c   1.000
_cell.angle_alpha   90.00
_cell.angle_beta   90.00
_cell.angle_gamma   90.00
#
_symmetry.space_group_name_H-M   'P 1'
#
loop_
_entity.id
_entity.type
_entity.pdbx_description
1 polymer ?
#
loop_
_entity_poly.entity_id
_entity_poly.type
_entity_poly.pdbx_seq_one_letter_code
_entity_poly.pdbx_strand_id
1 'polypeptide(L)'
;MRKREQTNKLYSNEVRKEAVRLHEEDKWTYKQITEKYGIQDKDRVRKWGYKFRKQGEYGLLDNRGRREEYINKDRYNQQLQRENKVLKSA
;
A
#
# COMPACT_ATOMS: atom_id res chain seq x y z
N MET A 1 -12.12 -29.88 13.76
CA MET A 1 -11.40 -28.78 13.08
C MET A 1 -11.61 -27.49 13.87
N ARG A 2 -10.55 -26.82 14.35
CA ARG A 2 -10.70 -25.49 15.00
C ARG A 2 -10.95 -24.46 13.90
N LYS A 3 -12.19 -23.99 13.73
CA LYS A 3 -12.46 -22.76 12.98
C LYS A 3 -11.75 -21.63 13.74
N ARG A 4 -10.60 -21.17 13.22
CA ARG A 4 -10.08 -19.86 13.63
C ARG A 4 -11.13 -18.87 13.18
N GLU A 5 -11.81 -18.23 14.12
CA GLU A 5 -12.63 -17.06 13.84
C GLU A 5 -11.69 -15.99 13.28
N GLN A 6 -11.50 -16.02 11.97
CA GLN A 6 -10.73 -15.03 11.25
C GLN A 6 -11.57 -13.75 11.25
N THR A 7 -11.61 -13.08 12.40
CA THR A 7 -12.20 -11.74 12.50
C THR A 7 -11.40 -10.88 11.53
N ASN A 8 -12.08 -10.41 10.49
CA ASN A 8 -11.44 -9.66 9.44
C ASN A 8 -11.24 -8.24 9.95
N LYS A 9 -10.32 -8.07 10.91
CA LYS A 9 -9.95 -6.78 11.48
C LYS A 9 -9.59 -5.85 10.34
N LEU A 10 -10.43 -4.82 10.16
CA LEU A 10 -10.17 -3.72 9.26
C LEU A 10 -9.17 -2.79 9.96
N TYR A 11 -7.94 -2.79 9.45
CA TYR A 11 -6.97 -1.76 9.80
C TYR A 11 -7.27 -0.53 8.95
N SER A 12 -7.38 0.63 9.59
CA SER A 12 -7.54 1.91 8.90
C SER A 12 -6.36 2.15 7.95
N ASN A 13 -6.58 2.99 6.93
CA ASN A 13 -5.52 3.38 6.01
C ASN A 13 -4.33 4.01 6.75
N GLU A 14 -4.60 4.79 7.78
CA GLU A 14 -3.58 5.44 8.62
C GLU A 14 -2.66 4.41 9.29
N VAL A 15 -3.22 3.36 9.89
CA VAL A 15 -2.42 2.28 10.50
C VAL A 15 -1.56 1.57 9.44
N ARG A 16 -2.08 1.38 8.23
CA ARG A 16 -1.32 0.76 7.13
C ARG A 16 -0.16 1.66 6.70
N LYS A 17 -0.40 2.96 6.56
CA LYS A 17 0.63 3.95 6.19
C LYS A 17 1.72 4.02 7.25
N GLU A 18 1.35 4.16 8.52
CA GLU A 18 2.30 4.25 9.61
C GLU A 18 3.11 2.96 9.78
N ALA A 19 2.49 1.79 9.61
CA ALA A 19 3.18 0.51 9.63
C ALA A 19 4.25 0.41 8.53
N VAL A 20 3.97 0.93 7.32
CA VAL A 20 4.96 0.95 6.24
C VAL A 20 6.05 1.98 6.50
N ARG A 21 5.69 3.18 6.99
CA ARG A 21 6.63 4.25 7.37
C ARG A 21 7.64 3.76 8.39
N LEU A 22 7.18 3.14 9.48
CA LEU A 22 8.04 2.56 10.52
C LEU A 22 9.04 1.54 9.97
N HIS A 23 8.64 0.76 8.95
CA HIS A 23 9.53 -0.22 8.34
C HIS A 23 10.56 0.41 7.39
N GLU A 24 10.11 1.31 6.51
CA GLU A 24 10.93 1.87 5.44
C GLU A 24 11.85 3.00 5.95
N GLU A 25 11.36 3.86 6.85
CA GLU A 25 12.10 4.99 7.42
C GLU A 25 12.82 4.58 8.70
N ASP A 26 12.08 4.12 9.72
CA ASP A 26 12.63 3.84 11.05
C ASP A 26 13.30 2.46 11.17
N LYS A 27 13.31 1.68 10.08
CA LYS A 27 13.90 0.31 10.00
C LYS A 27 13.36 -0.66 11.05
N TRP A 28 12.12 -0.48 11.50
CA TRP A 28 11.47 -1.42 12.40
C TRP A 28 11.27 -2.77 11.71
N THR A 29 11.44 -3.84 12.47
CA THR A 29 11.11 -5.19 12.00
C THR A 29 9.59 -5.36 11.91
N TYR A 30 9.14 -6.23 11.00
CA TYR A 30 7.71 -6.57 10.92
C TYR A 30 7.14 -7.04 12.26
N LYS A 31 7.96 -7.75 13.06
CA LYS A 31 7.57 -8.22 14.39
C LYS A 31 7.22 -7.05 15.34
N GLN A 32 8.12 -6.06 15.45
CA GLN A 32 7.90 -4.89 16.31
C GLN A 32 6.62 -4.12 15.90
N ILE A 33 6.38 -4.00 14.60
CA ILE A 33 5.19 -3.32 14.08
C ILE A 33 3.93 -4.14 14.39
N THR A 34 3.96 -5.46 14.21
CA THR A 34 2.82 -6.32 14.54
C THR A 34 2.47 -6.30 16.03
N GLU A 35 3.48 -6.23 16.90
CA GLU A 35 3.31 -6.12 18.35
C GLU A 35 2.71 -4.75 18.72
N LYS A 36 3.26 -3.65 18.17
CA LYS A 36 2.76 -2.28 18.42
C LYS A 36 1.28 -2.10 18.08
N TYR A 37 0.82 -2.66 16.96
CA TYR A 37 -0.56 -2.49 16.48
C TYR A 37 -1.48 -3.69 16.79
N GLY A 38 -1.01 -4.68 17.55
CA GLY A 38 -1.81 -5.88 17.86
C GLY A 38 -2.26 -6.65 16.61
N ILE A 39 -1.42 -6.66 15.56
CA ILE A 39 -1.71 -7.32 14.29
C ILE A 39 -1.46 -8.81 14.44
N GLN A 40 -2.51 -9.61 14.33
CA GLN A 40 -2.42 -11.07 14.50
C GLN A 40 -1.68 -11.78 13.35
N ASP A 41 -1.79 -11.25 12.12
CA ASP A 41 -1.15 -11.84 10.94
C ASP A 41 0.26 -11.26 10.75
N LYS A 42 1.27 -12.09 11.02
CA LYS A 42 2.70 -11.73 10.90
C LYS A 42 3.12 -11.33 9.49
N ASP A 43 2.42 -11.84 8.46
CA ASP A 43 2.69 -11.51 7.06
C ASP A 43 1.98 -10.23 6.60
N ARG A 44 1.10 -9.66 7.44
CA ARG A 44 0.24 -8.54 7.03
C ARG A 44 1.05 -7.31 6.67
N VAL A 45 1.99 -6.93 7.55
CA VAL A 45 2.86 -5.75 7.35
C VAL A 45 3.76 -5.97 6.13
N ARG A 46 4.28 -7.19 5.94
CA ARG A 46 5.06 -7.57 4.74
C ARG A 46 4.25 -7.36 3.46
N LYS A 47 2.98 -7.79 3.44
CA LYS A 47 2.08 -7.60 2.28
C LYS A 47 1.79 -6.12 2.03
N TRP A 48 1.60 -5.31 3.08
CA TRP A 48 1.45 -3.86 2.94
C TRP A 48 2.69 -3.21 2.34
N GLY A 49 3.89 -3.52 2.86
CA GLY A 49 5.15 -3.02 2.31
C GLY A 49 5.36 -3.43 0.85
N TYR A 50 5.05 -4.68 0.49
CA TYR A 50 5.12 -5.12 -0.91
C TYR A 50 4.19 -4.32 -1.83
N LYS A 51 2.93 -4.12 -1.42
CA LYS A 51 1.97 -3.33 -2.20
C LYS A 51 2.38 -1.86 -2.30
N PHE A 52 2.90 -1.30 -1.22
CA PHE A 52 3.40 0.08 -1.18
C PHE A 52 4.57 0.27 -2.14
N ARG A 53 5.55 -0.63 -2.17
CA ARG A 53 6.67 -0.54 -3.14
C ARG A 53 6.21 -0.64 -4.61
N LYS A 54 5.10 -1.34 -4.88
CA LYS A 54 4.59 -1.51 -6.24
C LYS A 54 3.67 -0.36 -6.70
N GLN A 55 2.90 0.22 -5.78
CA GLN A 55 1.78 1.13 -6.10
C GLN A 55 1.75 2.41 -5.25
N GLY A 56 2.75 2.63 -4.40
CA GLY A 56 2.74 3.68 -3.39
C GLY A 56 1.57 3.53 -2.42
N GLU A 57 1.07 4.67 -1.93
CA GLU A 57 -0.07 4.71 -1.01
C GLU A 57 -1.33 4.04 -1.55
N TYR A 58 -1.53 4.05 -2.88
CA TYR A 58 -2.68 3.41 -3.51
C TYR A 58 -2.71 1.90 -3.18
N GLY A 59 -1.54 1.26 -3.07
CA GLY A 59 -1.44 -0.15 -2.70
C GLY A 59 -1.92 -0.47 -1.27
N LEU A 60 -2.09 0.56 -0.42
CA LEU A 60 -2.57 0.43 0.96
C LEU A 60 -4.08 0.62 1.09
N LEU A 61 -4.73 1.17 0.06
CA LEU A 61 -6.19 1.38 0.03
C LEU A 61 -6.94 0.04 0.16
N ASP A 62 -8.09 0.10 0.82
CA ASP A 62 -8.98 -1.06 0.95
C ASP A 62 -9.90 -1.17 -0.26
N ASN A 63 -9.56 -2.06 -1.20
CA ASN A 63 -10.30 -2.22 -2.46
C ASN A 63 -11.48 -3.21 -2.35
N ARG A 64 -12.00 -3.48 -1.15
CA ARG A 64 -13.21 -4.30 -0.99
C ARG A 64 -14.41 -3.58 -1.62
N GLY A 65 -14.90 -4.08 -2.75
CA GLY A 65 -16.12 -3.61 -3.43
C GLY A 65 -15.95 -2.34 -4.29
N ARG A 66 -14.83 -1.62 -4.19
CA ARG A 66 -14.49 -0.49 -5.06
C ARG A 66 -13.08 -0.65 -5.59
N ARG A 67 -12.98 -0.99 -6.87
CA ARG A 67 -11.71 -1.04 -7.60
C ARG A 67 -11.60 0.29 -8.34
N GLU A 68 -11.11 1.35 -7.68
CA GLU A 68 -10.59 2.51 -8.42
C GLU A 68 -9.45 2.00 -9.31
N GLU A 69 -9.31 2.44 -10.55
CA GLU A 69 -8.22 1.96 -11.40
C GLU A 69 -6.88 2.50 -10.88
N TYR A 70 -5.90 1.61 -10.70
CA TYR A 70 -4.53 2.03 -10.41
C TYR A 70 -3.95 2.72 -11.65
N ILE A 71 -3.91 4.06 -11.64
CA ILE A 71 -3.17 4.82 -12.64
C ILE A 71 -1.71 4.87 -12.18
N ASN A 72 -0.84 4.15 -12.89
CA ASN A 72 0.60 4.28 -12.70
C ASN A 72 1.01 5.72 -13.05
N LYS A 73 1.26 6.54 -12.03
CA LYS A 73 1.57 7.97 -12.17
C LYS A 73 2.80 8.20 -13.05
N ASP A 74 3.81 7.34 -13.01
CA ASP A 74 5.00 7.48 -13.85
C ASP A 74 4.68 7.26 -15.32
N ARG A 75 3.88 6.24 -15.63
CA ARG A 75 3.40 6.01 -17.00
C ARG A 75 2.54 7.18 -17.50
N TYR A 76 1.63 7.68 -16.64
CA TYR A 76 0.78 8.81 -16.99
C TYR A 76 1.60 10.10 -17.22
N ASN A 77 2.59 10.36 -16.36
CA ASN A 77 3.52 11.47 -16.53
C ASN A 77 4.35 11.35 -17.81
N GLN A 78 4.87 10.16 -18.13
CA GLN A 78 5.59 9.94 -19.38
C GLN A 78 4.71 10.19 -20.60
N GLN A 79 3.45 9.76 -20.56
CA GLN A 79 2.50 10.02 -21.64
C GLN A 79 2.22 11.52 -21.78
N LEU A 80 1.91 12.22 -20.68
CA LEU A 80 1.72 13.66 -20.66
C LEU A 80 2.95 14.43 -21.13
N GLN A 81 4.16 13.98 -20.79
CA GLN A 81 5.39 14.60 -21.26
C GLN A 81 5.56 14.45 -22.78
N ARG A 82 5.20 13.28 -23.34
CA ARG A 82 5.20 13.06 -24.80
C ARG A 82 4.17 13.93 -25.51
N GLU A 83 2.94 13.98 -25.00
CA GLU A 83 1.87 14.83 -25.56
C GLU A 83 2.26 16.31 -25.51
N ASN A 84 2.75 16.80 -24.37
CA ASN A 84 3.25 18.17 -24.25
C ASN A 84 4.40 18.47 -25.22
N LYS A 85 5.30 17.50 -25.47
CA LYS A 85 6.39 17.67 -26.42
C LYS A 85 5.86 17.87 -27.84
N VAL A 86 4.89 17.05 -28.26
CA VAL A 86 4.25 17.15 -29.59
C VAL A 86 3.52 18.48 -29.74
N LEU A 87 2.71 18.88 -28.74
CA LEU A 87 1.96 20.13 -28.76
C LEU A 87 2.84 21.37 -28.74
N LYS A 88 4.00 21.34 -28.05
CA LYS A 88 4.96 22.45 -28.05
C LYS A 88 5.79 22.54 -29.34
N SER A 89 5.83 21.47 -30.13
CA SER A 89 6.55 21.44 -31.41
C SER A 89 5.66 21.68 -32.63
N ALA A 90 4.35 21.83 -32.43
CA ALA A 90 3.38 22.24 -33.43
C ALA A 90 3.19 23.76 -33.39
#